data_AF-A0A4Q0YQI8-F1
#
_entry.id   AF-A0A4Q0YQI8-F1
#
_cell.length_a   1.000
_cell.length_b   1.000
_cell.length_c   1.000
_cell.angle_alpha   90.00
_cell.angle_beta   90.00
_cell.angle_gamma   90.00
#
_symmetry.space_group_name_H-M   'P 1'
#
loop_
_entity.id
_entity.type
_entity.pdbx_description
1 polymer ?
#
loop_
_entity_poly.entity_id
_entity_poly.type
_entity_poly.pdbx_seq_one_letter_code
_entity_poly.pdbx_strand_id
1 'polypeptide(L)'
;MKKIPEALQGFLLPYNWDVTKVWALDAPSQQLHIDTLAFMFELPFWSSVKGEMRFDVKPIDVLNDPSLHPHQWQRVIQADLRYPIDLIYSNNRYYILDGLHRLARLKQQGLTTVKVRIHSPNIQDFIEIKSLVALFPTEFSPSLYNPWRNPSYA
;
A
#
# COMPACT_ATOMS: atom_id res chain seq x y z
N MET A 1 14.15 -4.19 -10.65
CA MET A 1 12.96 -5.06 -10.42
C MET A 1 12.79 -5.20 -8.91
N LYS A 2 11.62 -4.94 -8.33
CA LYS A 2 11.40 -5.10 -6.88
C LYS A 2 11.57 -6.59 -6.52
N LYS A 3 12.52 -6.93 -5.65
CA LYS A 3 12.68 -8.30 -5.17
C LYS A 3 11.71 -8.51 -4.01
N ILE A 4 10.65 -9.29 -4.23
CA ILE A 4 9.69 -9.64 -3.19
C ILE A 4 10.30 -10.77 -2.35
N PRO A 5 10.48 -10.60 -1.03
CA PRO A 5 10.93 -11.67 -0.14
C PRO A 5 9.94 -12.83 -0.15
N GLU A 6 10.45 -14.04 0.05
CA GLU A 6 9.63 -15.25 0.15
C GLU A 6 8.54 -15.13 1.22
N ALA A 7 8.86 -14.50 2.36
CA ALA A 7 7.92 -14.24 3.45
C ALA A 7 6.67 -13.44 3.02
N LEU A 8 6.75 -12.65 1.96
CA LEU A 8 5.61 -11.87 1.43
C LEU A 8 4.84 -12.57 0.31
N GLN A 9 5.28 -13.76 -0.13
CA GLN A 9 4.53 -14.53 -1.12
C GLN A 9 3.14 -14.85 -0.58
N GLY A 10 2.11 -14.54 -1.37
CA GLY A 10 0.71 -14.74 -0.99
C GLY A 10 0.12 -13.67 -0.05
N PHE A 11 0.90 -12.67 0.37
CA PHE A 11 0.44 -11.55 1.22
C PHE A 11 0.38 -10.21 0.48
N LEU A 12 0.83 -10.17 -0.77
CA LEU A 12 0.75 -9.01 -1.65
C LEU A 12 -0.30 -9.25 -2.73
N LEU A 13 -0.98 -8.18 -3.12
CA LEU A 13 -1.83 -8.20 -4.31
C LEU A 13 -0.96 -8.26 -5.57
N PRO A 14 -1.42 -8.94 -6.63
CA PRO A 14 -0.64 -9.12 -7.86
C PRO A 14 -0.60 -7.87 -8.76
N TYR A 15 -1.10 -6.73 -8.28
CA TYR A 15 -1.20 -5.46 -9.00
C TYR A 15 -0.89 -4.27 -8.07
N ASN A 16 -0.55 -3.13 -8.66
CA ASN A 16 -0.45 -1.87 -7.93
C ASN A 16 -1.81 -1.16 -7.95
N TRP A 17 -2.11 -0.39 -6.91
CA TRP A 17 -3.35 0.35 -6.80
C TRP A 17 -3.10 1.81 -6.42
N ASP A 18 -4.08 2.64 -6.74
CA ASP A 18 -4.14 4.03 -6.31
C ASP A 18 -4.88 4.11 -4.96
N VAL A 19 -4.14 4.48 -3.92
CA VAL A 19 -4.68 4.58 -2.56
C VAL A 19 -5.80 5.63 -2.45
N THR A 20 -5.77 6.69 -3.27
CA THR A 20 -6.82 7.72 -3.24
C THR A 20 -8.16 7.17 -3.71
N LYS A 21 -8.13 6.24 -4.67
CA LYS A 21 -9.33 5.52 -5.12
C LYS A 21 -9.86 4.57 -4.05
N VAL A 22 -8.98 3.93 -3.28
CA VAL A 22 -9.38 3.12 -2.11
C VAL A 22 -10.10 3.98 -1.08
N TRP A 23 -9.61 5.19 -0.81
CA TRP A 23 -10.25 6.11 0.13
C TRP A 23 -11.65 6.54 -0.32
N ALA A 24 -11.86 6.70 -1.62
CA ALA A 24 -13.13 7.09 -2.23
C ALA A 24 -14.20 5.96 -2.25
N LEU A 25 -13.84 4.72 -1.93
CA LEU A 25 -14.79 3.62 -1.86
C LEU A 25 -15.79 3.84 -0.73
N ASP A 26 -17.07 3.72 -1.05
CA ASP A 26 -18.13 3.67 -0.05
C ASP A 26 -18.23 2.25 0.52
N ALA A 27 -17.82 2.10 1.78
CA ALA A 27 -17.90 0.84 2.50
C ALA A 27 -18.08 1.11 3.99
N PRO A 28 -18.98 0.37 4.67
CA PRO A 28 -19.18 0.53 6.10
C PRO A 28 -17.91 0.13 6.86
N SER A 29 -17.60 0.87 7.90
CA SER A 29 -16.55 0.48 8.83
C SER A 29 -17.07 -0.50 9.87
N GLN A 30 -16.27 -1.48 10.23
CA GLN A 30 -16.53 -2.42 11.33
C GLN A 30 -15.34 -2.47 12.29
N GLN A 31 -15.54 -3.08 13.47
CA GLN A 31 -14.47 -3.32 14.44
C GLN A 31 -13.97 -4.76 14.31
N LEU A 32 -12.66 -4.95 14.29
CA LEU A 32 -12.01 -6.26 14.43
C LEU A 32 -11.13 -6.28 15.67
N HIS A 33 -10.89 -7.47 16.21
CA HIS A 33 -9.79 -7.67 17.15
C HIS A 33 -8.46 -7.54 16.39
N ILE A 34 -7.47 -6.84 16.96
CA ILE A 34 -6.17 -6.65 16.32
C ILE A 34 -5.48 -7.99 16.03
N ASP A 35 -5.72 -9.01 16.85
CA ASP A 35 -5.13 -10.34 16.65
C ASP A 35 -5.53 -11.00 15.33
N THR A 36 -6.69 -10.65 14.77
CA THR A 36 -7.11 -11.08 13.43
C THR A 36 -6.11 -10.66 12.35
N LEU A 37 -5.37 -9.57 12.58
CA LEU A 37 -4.36 -9.00 11.69
C LEU A 37 -2.93 -9.18 12.21
N ALA A 38 -2.73 -9.95 13.29
CA ALA A 38 -1.43 -10.05 13.97
C ALA A 38 -0.30 -10.51 13.05
N PHE A 39 -0.61 -11.40 12.09
CA PHE A 39 0.37 -11.88 11.12
C PHE A 39 1.03 -10.73 10.34
N MET A 40 0.34 -9.60 10.13
CA MET A 40 0.88 -8.46 9.39
C MET A 40 2.05 -7.79 10.10
N PHE A 41 2.14 -7.90 11.44
CA PHE A 41 3.27 -7.35 12.19
C PHE A 41 4.56 -8.10 11.96
N GLU A 42 4.47 -9.37 11.54
CA GLU A 42 5.60 -10.28 11.35
C GLU A 42 6.13 -10.29 9.91
N LEU A 43 5.51 -9.53 9.02
CA LEU A 43 5.82 -9.49 7.60
C LEU A 43 6.61 -8.22 7.24
N PRO A 44 7.63 -8.32 6.37
CA PRO A 44 8.52 -7.21 6.08
C PRO A 44 7.89 -6.26 5.04
N PHE A 45 6.75 -5.65 5.36
CA PHE A 45 6.04 -4.75 4.45
C PHE A 45 6.74 -3.40 4.25
N TRP A 46 7.62 -3.01 5.18
CA TRP A 46 8.24 -1.70 5.17
C TRP A 46 9.66 -1.74 4.61
N SER A 47 10.18 -0.54 4.35
CA SER A 47 11.54 -0.34 3.85
C SER A 47 12.41 0.31 4.92
N SER A 48 13.62 -0.20 5.09
CA SER A 48 14.69 0.41 5.88
C SER A 48 15.15 1.75 5.30
N VAL A 49 14.95 1.97 4.00
CA VAL A 49 15.35 3.20 3.31
C VAL A 49 14.15 4.01 2.86
N LYS A 50 14.15 5.29 3.27
CA LYS A 50 13.12 6.26 2.92
C LYS A 50 13.05 6.46 1.40
N GLY A 51 11.86 6.35 0.83
CA GLY A 51 11.63 6.52 -0.61
C GLY A 51 11.86 5.26 -1.44
N GLU A 52 12.35 4.18 -0.83
CA GLU A 52 12.52 2.88 -1.50
C GLU A 52 11.50 1.86 -0.99
N MET A 53 11.25 0.83 -1.80
CA MET A 53 10.35 -0.29 -1.45
C MET A 53 11.15 -1.58 -1.43
N ARG A 54 11.90 -1.78 -0.33
CA ARG A 54 12.81 -2.92 -0.15
C ARG A 54 12.16 -4.17 0.44
N PHE A 55 11.06 -4.02 1.17
CA PHE A 55 10.40 -5.11 1.89
C PHE A 55 11.34 -5.83 2.87
N ASP A 56 11.97 -5.08 3.77
CA ASP A 56 13.02 -5.57 4.67
C ASP A 56 12.79 -5.19 6.15
N VAL A 57 11.73 -4.45 6.47
CA VAL A 57 11.39 -4.06 7.84
C VAL A 57 10.00 -4.55 8.22
N LYS A 58 9.90 -5.27 9.33
CA LYS A 58 8.62 -5.69 9.90
C LYS A 58 8.07 -4.62 10.84
N PRO A 59 6.74 -4.45 10.94
CA PRO A 59 6.16 -3.56 11.93
C PRO A 59 6.55 -3.91 13.37
N ILE A 60 6.67 -5.20 13.72
CA ILE A 60 7.02 -5.60 15.08
C ILE A 60 8.43 -5.14 15.49
N ASP A 61 9.40 -5.18 14.57
CA ASP A 61 10.77 -4.75 14.82
C ASP A 61 10.82 -3.25 15.16
N VAL A 62 10.03 -2.43 14.45
CA VAL A 62 9.90 -1.00 14.71
C VAL A 62 9.26 -0.71 16.07
N LEU A 63 8.29 -1.53 16.49
CA LEU A 63 7.63 -1.35 17.79
C LEU A 63 8.53 -1.75 18.95
N ASN A 64 9.34 -2.79 18.78
CA ASN A 64 10.27 -3.28 19.80
C ASN A 64 11.49 -2.35 19.95
N ASP A 65 12.07 -1.91 18.84
CA ASP A 65 13.29 -1.08 18.83
C ASP A 65 13.15 0.18 17.94
N PRO A 66 12.34 1.18 18.35
CA PRO A 66 12.07 2.38 17.55
C PRO A 66 13.32 3.15 17.12
N SER A 67 14.36 3.16 17.94
CA SER A 67 15.63 3.87 17.67
C SER A 67 16.39 3.31 16.47
N LEU A 68 16.19 2.03 16.12
CA LEU A 68 16.79 1.42 14.94
C LEU A 68 16.02 1.74 13.65
N HIS A 69 14.78 2.22 13.77
CA HIS A 69 13.88 2.47 12.66
C HIS A 69 13.22 3.86 12.73
N PRO A 70 13.98 4.95 12.89
CA PRO A 70 13.45 6.26 13.25
C PRO A 70 12.41 6.81 12.25
N HIS A 71 12.58 6.56 10.95
CA HIS A 71 11.61 7.04 9.95
C HIS A 71 10.31 6.25 9.97
N GLN A 72 10.34 4.92 10.15
CA GLN A 72 9.11 4.13 10.26
C GLN A 72 8.41 4.44 11.57
N TRP A 73 9.17 4.57 12.66
CA TRP A 73 8.64 4.99 13.95
C TRP A 73 7.93 6.33 13.87
N GLN A 74 8.54 7.33 13.21
CA GLN A 74 7.91 8.63 12.98
C GLN A 74 6.56 8.49 12.25
N ARG A 75 6.50 7.63 11.21
CA ARG A 75 5.24 7.36 10.49
C ARG A 75 4.21 6.66 11.37
N VAL A 76 4.62 5.76 12.26
CA VAL A 76 3.72 5.11 13.23
C VAL A 76 3.12 6.16 14.17
N ILE A 77 3.92 6.97 14.85
CA ILE A 77 3.40 7.93 15.85
C ILE A 77 2.57 9.06 15.22
N GLN A 78 2.83 9.41 13.96
CA GLN A 78 2.07 10.42 13.22
C GLN A 78 0.81 9.87 12.53
N ALA A 79 0.61 8.55 12.50
CA ALA A 79 -0.48 7.93 11.77
C ALA A 79 -1.85 8.33 12.34
N ASP A 80 -2.73 8.92 11.54
CA ASP A 80 -4.04 9.41 12.01
C ASP A 80 -5.02 8.25 12.27
N LEU A 81 -5.40 8.06 13.54
CA LEU A 81 -6.26 6.97 13.98
C LEU A 81 -7.76 7.20 13.72
N ARG A 82 -8.16 8.38 13.22
CA ARG A 82 -9.57 8.65 12.87
C ARG A 82 -10.06 7.81 11.69
N TYR A 83 -9.14 7.38 10.83
CA TYR A 83 -9.44 6.66 9.60
C TYR A 83 -9.31 5.14 9.76
N PRO A 84 -10.20 4.34 9.14
CA PRO A 84 -10.18 2.88 9.22
C PRO A 84 -9.03 2.27 8.41
N ILE A 85 -8.55 1.08 8.78
CA ILE A 85 -7.66 0.28 7.92
C ILE A 85 -8.46 -0.26 6.74
N ASP A 86 -7.92 -0.15 5.53
CA ASP A 86 -8.56 -0.67 4.32
C ASP A 86 -7.96 -2.03 3.94
N LEU A 87 -8.83 -3.02 3.82
CA LEU A 87 -8.47 -4.42 3.56
C LEU A 87 -9.26 -4.98 2.37
N ILE A 88 -8.67 -5.91 1.63
CA ILE A 88 -9.41 -6.88 0.81
C ILE A 88 -9.44 -8.20 1.57
N TYR A 89 -10.58 -8.88 1.55
CA TYR A 89 -10.67 -10.26 1.99
C TYR A 89 -10.89 -11.18 0.79
N SER A 90 -9.94 -12.08 0.54
CA SER A 90 -9.96 -13.03 -0.58
C SER A 90 -9.23 -14.30 -0.21
N ASN A 91 -9.66 -15.46 -0.72
CA ASN A 91 -9.01 -16.75 -0.48
C ASN A 91 -8.71 -17.01 1.02
N ASN A 92 -9.69 -16.70 1.88
CA ASN A 92 -9.59 -16.81 3.33
C ASN A 92 -8.43 -16.00 3.96
N ARG A 93 -8.02 -14.89 3.32
CA ARG A 93 -6.89 -14.05 3.74
C ARG A 93 -7.20 -12.56 3.61
N TYR A 94 -6.65 -11.78 4.54
CA TYR A 94 -6.65 -10.33 4.48
C TYR A 94 -5.42 -9.80 3.73
N TYR A 95 -5.67 -8.88 2.80
CA TYR A 95 -4.66 -8.10 2.10
C TYR A 95 -4.82 -6.64 2.51
N ILE A 96 -3.72 -5.99 2.89
CA ILE A 96 -3.77 -4.58 3.31
C ILE A 96 -3.64 -3.65 2.11
N LEU A 97 -4.61 -2.76 1.94
CA LEU A 97 -4.58 -1.71 0.93
C LEU A 97 -3.98 -0.41 1.48
N ASP A 98 -4.31 -0.09 2.72
CA ASP A 98 -3.79 1.07 3.43
C ASP A 98 -3.96 0.92 4.96
N GLY A 99 -3.09 1.57 5.72
CA GLY A 99 -3.25 1.72 7.17
C GLY A 99 -2.35 0.86 8.05
N LEU A 100 -1.30 0.23 7.51
CA LEU A 100 -0.40 -0.60 8.32
C LEU A 100 0.31 0.20 9.43
N HIS A 101 0.69 1.46 9.18
CA HIS A 101 1.23 2.34 10.23
C HIS A 101 0.18 2.67 11.31
N ARG A 102 -1.10 2.80 10.94
CA ARG A 102 -2.21 3.01 11.88
C ARG A 102 -2.42 1.76 12.74
N LEU A 103 -2.38 0.57 12.13
CA LEU A 103 -2.44 -0.70 12.84
C LEU A 103 -1.32 -0.83 13.89
N ALA A 104 -0.08 -0.52 13.50
CA ALA A 104 1.07 -0.54 14.40
C ALA A 104 0.91 0.46 15.56
N ARG A 105 0.40 1.67 15.30
CA ARG A 105 0.14 2.67 16.34
C ARG A 105 -0.93 2.19 17.34
N LEU A 106 -2.01 1.56 16.86
CA LEU A 106 -3.04 1.01 17.75
C LEU A 106 -2.47 -0.08 18.67
N LYS A 107 -1.65 -1.00 18.11
CA LYS A 107 -0.94 -2.02 18.91
C LYS A 107 0.00 -1.37 19.94
N GLN A 108 0.75 -0.34 19.53
CA GLN A 108 1.64 0.41 20.41
C GLN A 108 0.89 1.07 21.59
N GLN A 109 -0.34 1.51 21.36
CA GLN A 109 -1.21 2.08 22.41
C GLN A 109 -1.90 1.03 23.28
N GLY A 110 -1.65 -0.27 23.07
CA GLY A 110 -2.26 -1.35 23.82
C GLY A 110 -3.75 -1.56 23.51
N LEU A 111 -4.24 -1.02 22.39
CA LEU A 111 -5.62 -1.22 21.97
C LEU A 111 -5.79 -2.64 21.42
N THR A 112 -6.94 -3.24 21.69
CA THR A 112 -7.27 -4.61 21.27
C THR A 112 -8.18 -4.64 20.06
N THR A 113 -8.79 -3.51 19.71
CA THR A 113 -9.72 -3.40 18.59
C THR A 113 -9.27 -2.36 17.58
N VAL A 114 -9.67 -2.56 16.32
CA VAL A 114 -9.33 -1.68 15.21
C VAL A 114 -10.51 -1.50 14.28
N LYS A 115 -10.71 -0.24 13.85
CA LYS A 115 -11.70 0.14 12.85
C LYS A 115 -11.18 -0.21 11.47
N VAL A 116 -11.92 -1.01 10.72
CA VAL A 116 -11.55 -1.47 9.37
C VAL A 116 -12.68 -1.24 8.37
N ARG A 117 -12.33 -1.11 7.09
CA ARG A 117 -13.23 -1.31 5.95
C ARG A 117 -12.72 -2.54 5.19
N ILE A 118 -13.63 -3.48 4.93
CA ILE A 118 -13.30 -4.73 4.24
C ILE A 118 -14.00 -4.71 2.91
N HIS A 119 -13.21 -4.79 1.84
CA HIS A 119 -13.66 -4.69 0.47
C HIS A 119 -13.68 -6.08 -0.19
N SER A 120 -14.65 -6.26 -1.09
CA SER A 120 -14.69 -7.42 -1.99
C SER A 120 -13.58 -7.31 -3.04
N PRO A 121 -13.00 -8.43 -3.53
CA PRO A 121 -11.95 -8.39 -4.56
C PRO A 121 -12.36 -7.68 -5.87
N ASN A 122 -13.66 -7.56 -6.14
CA ASN A 122 -14.18 -6.89 -7.33
C ASN A 122 -13.87 -5.38 -7.40
N ILE A 123 -13.38 -4.75 -6.31
CA ILE A 123 -12.94 -3.35 -6.35
C ILE A 123 -11.67 -3.15 -7.19
N GLN A 124 -10.96 -4.24 -7.55
CA GLN A 124 -9.72 -4.19 -8.32
C GLN A 124 -9.85 -3.30 -9.56
N ASP A 125 -10.92 -3.48 -10.35
CA ASP A 125 -11.12 -2.74 -11.61
C ASP A 125 -11.16 -1.21 -11.41
N PHE A 126 -11.54 -0.76 -10.22
CA PHE A 126 -11.60 0.64 -9.87
C PHE A 126 -10.24 1.15 -9.38
N ILE A 127 -9.60 0.42 -8.46
CA ILE A 127 -8.42 0.89 -7.74
C ILE A 127 -7.11 0.63 -8.47
N GLU A 128 -7.07 -0.35 -9.37
CA GLU A 128 -5.84 -0.77 -10.05
C GLU A 128 -5.26 0.35 -10.91
N ILE A 129 -3.93 0.50 -10.84
CA ILE A 129 -3.18 1.37 -11.76
C ILE A 129 -2.89 0.56 -13.02
N LYS A 130 -3.70 0.78 -14.06
CA LYS A 130 -3.47 0.19 -15.37
C LYS A 130 -2.25 0.85 -16.02
N SER A 131 -1.21 0.06 -16.26
CA SER A 131 -0.05 0.47 -17.04
C SER A 131 -0.47 0.84 -18.46
N LEU A 132 -0.21 2.09 -18.89
CA LEU A 132 -0.46 2.55 -20.26
C LEU A 132 0.43 1.86 -21.32
N VAL A 133 1.46 1.10 -20.90
CA VAL A 133 2.39 0.42 -21.82
C VAL A 133 1.69 -0.68 -22.65
N ALA A 134 0.54 -1.19 -22.20
CA ALA A 134 -0.21 -2.22 -22.93
C ALA A 134 -1.19 -1.69 -23.99
N LEU A 135 -1.37 -0.36 -24.11
CA LEU A 135 -2.40 0.23 -24.99
C LEU A 135 -1.85 0.88 -26.27
N PHE A 136 -0.53 0.88 -26.45
CA PHE A 136 0.09 1.28 -27.71
C PHE A 136 0.97 0.13 -28.21
N PRO A 137 0.66 -0.53 -29.35
CA PRO A 137 1.64 -1.40 -29.99
C PRO A 137 2.90 -0.59 -30.27
N THR A 138 4.04 -1.22 -30.02
CA THR A 138 5.40 -0.67 -30.10
C THR A 138 5.81 -0.33 -31.54
N GLU A 139 5.13 0.63 -32.16
CA GLU A 139 5.54 1.23 -33.43
C GLU A 139 5.35 2.76 -33.40
N PHE A 140 5.89 3.41 -32.37
CA PHE A 140 6.16 4.85 -32.47
C PHE A 140 7.64 5.05 -32.75
N SER A 141 7.99 5.12 -34.04
CA SER A 141 9.33 5.55 -34.47
C SER A 141 9.51 7.04 -34.15
N PRO A 142 10.50 7.46 -33.36
CA PRO A 142 10.70 8.86 -32.97
C PRO A 142 11.13 9.79 -34.13
N SER A 143 11.27 9.29 -35.36
CA SER A 143 11.83 10.05 -36.48
C SER A 143 10.84 10.95 -37.23
N LEU A 144 9.56 10.99 -36.84
CA LEU A 144 8.53 11.77 -37.55
C LEU A 144 7.88 12.91 -36.73
N TYR A 145 8.32 13.14 -35.49
CA TYR A 145 7.80 14.26 -34.67
C TYR A 145 8.91 15.24 -34.31
N ASN A 146 9.06 16.29 -35.11
CA ASN A 146 9.88 17.46 -34.77
C ASN A 146 8.94 18.65 -34.46
N PRO A 147 8.72 18.99 -33.17
CA PRO A 147 7.78 20.04 -32.77
C PRO A 147 8.28 21.48 -33.06
N TRP A 148 9.44 21.67 -33.69
CA TRP A 148 10.04 22.99 -33.94
C TRP A 148 10.01 23.46 -35.41
N ARG A 149 9.17 22.85 -36.26
CA ARG A 149 8.85 23.39 -37.60
C ARG A 149 7.36 23.71 -37.73
N ASN A 150 6.96 24.88 -37.26
CA ASN A 150 5.83 25.61 -37.84
C ASN A 150 6.05 27.13 -37.65
N PRO A 151 6.35 27.90 -38.72
CA PRO A 151 6.39 29.35 -38.65
C PRO A 151 5.00 29.89 -38.98
N SER A 152 4.25 30.31 -37.97
CA SER A 152 3.02 31.08 -38.20
C SER A 152 2.77 32.03 -37.03
N TYR A 153 3.72 32.94 -36.80
CA TYR A 153 3.49 34.25 -36.15
C TYR A 153 4.62 35.19 -36.58
N ALA A 154 4.44 35.82 -37.74
CA ALA A 154 4.98 37.13 -38.15
C ALA A 154 4.37 37.49 -39.50
#